data_AF-A0AAV6V1H0-F1
#
_entry.id   AF-A0AAV6V1H0-F1
#
_cell.length_a   1.000
_cell.length_b   1.000
_cell.length_c   1.000
_cell.angle_alpha   90.00
_cell.angle_beta   90.00
_cell.angle_gamma   90.00
#
_symmetry.space_group_name_H-M   'P 1'
#
loop_
_entity.id
_entity.type
_entity.pdbx_description
1 polymer ?
#
loop_
_entity_poly.entity_id
_entity_poly.type
_entity_poly.pdbx_seq_one_letter_code
_entity_poly.pdbx_strand_id
1 'polypeptide(L)'
;MISNNYLFYFLKNATKLCRESHTKAQSIQNNIVSPRLVDTFGRGHNYLRISLTERCNLRCQYCMPAEGVTLSPKSHLLTGDEIVNLSSLFVKLGVSKIRFTGGEPLIRKDLIEIMKSISALKGLETIALTTNGLVLHHKIQELKESGLNALNISLDTLVPEKFQFITRLNGYKNVMKSIDLALEMGFVPLKLNCVVMNGFNEDELSDFVKLTENKNLDVRFIEYSPFGGNKWNDKKMVSYAEMLKLIQVEYPELERLTDKPNDTSKAYKVPGFKGQFGFITSMTENFCSSCNRLRITADGNLKVCLFGKEEISLRDAMRQNVSEDVLLDMISTAVFAKKKRHAGDKQDKEMYLIAPYKLNLYPVLNQITLRTSFSTKNPPTTNKEQNLAHTNQKGEFKMVDISLKSETTRTAEAEARVCLGPFAFQLVQQNKIKKGDVLTVANLAGVMAAKRTSDLIPLCHNIKINHVSLQLTLDCGENEVIIKSCVKSVDKTGAEMEALTAVSIAALTVYDMCKAVSKDITIRYVKLLLKTGGKSDFISSNK
;
A
#
# COMPACT_ATOMS: atom_id res chain seq x y z
N MET A 1 -17.98 41.72 -42.28
CA MET A 1 -19.06 41.81 -41.28
C MET A 1 -19.12 40.49 -40.53
N ILE A 2 -19.05 40.56 -39.18
CA ILE A 2 -19.38 39.50 -38.20
C ILE A 2 -18.38 38.31 -38.21
N SER A 3 -17.67 37.91 -37.15
CA SER A 3 -17.82 38.10 -35.70
C SER A 3 -16.45 37.98 -35.00
N ASN A 4 -16.14 38.95 -34.15
CA ASN A 4 -14.93 38.99 -33.33
C ASN A 4 -15.32 38.93 -31.83
N ASN A 5 -16.29 38.08 -31.47
CA ASN A 5 -16.98 38.13 -30.18
C ASN A 5 -16.88 36.88 -29.29
N TYR A 6 -16.16 35.82 -29.70
CA TYR A 6 -15.98 34.63 -28.84
C TYR A 6 -14.66 34.61 -28.05
N LEU A 7 -13.63 35.31 -28.49
CA LEU A 7 -12.32 35.33 -27.80
C LEU A 7 -12.29 36.32 -26.61
N PHE A 8 -13.14 37.34 -26.61
CA PHE A 8 -13.20 38.35 -25.53
C PHE A 8 -13.99 37.89 -24.28
N TYR A 9 -14.89 36.91 -24.41
CA TYR A 9 -15.71 36.43 -23.29
C TYR A 9 -14.94 35.48 -22.34
N PHE A 10 -13.95 34.76 -22.86
CA PHE A 10 -13.10 33.86 -22.08
C PHE A 10 -12.01 34.60 -21.29
N LEU A 11 -11.42 35.67 -21.87
CA LEU A 11 -10.35 36.43 -21.21
C LEU A 11 -10.84 37.38 -20.11
N LYS A 12 -12.10 37.83 -20.15
CA LYS A 12 -12.69 38.68 -19.09
C LYS A 12 -13.19 37.90 -17.87
N ASN A 13 -13.55 36.63 -18.01
CA ASN A 13 -14.02 35.81 -16.88
C ASN A 13 -12.87 35.14 -16.10
N ALA A 14 -11.75 34.83 -16.77
CA ALA A 14 -10.55 34.34 -16.09
C ALA A 14 -9.90 35.40 -15.19
N THR A 15 -9.98 36.68 -15.56
CA THR A 15 -9.44 37.81 -14.78
C THR A 15 -10.36 38.27 -13.65
N LYS A 16 -11.66 37.95 -13.69
CA LYS A 16 -12.61 38.27 -12.61
C LYS A 16 -12.59 37.22 -11.48
N LEU A 17 -12.47 35.94 -11.81
CA LEU A 17 -12.23 34.85 -10.84
C LEU A 17 -10.83 34.91 -10.17
N CYS A 18 -9.86 35.56 -10.82
CA CYS A 18 -8.55 35.85 -10.23
C CYS A 18 -8.49 37.14 -9.40
N ARG A 19 -9.49 38.03 -9.45
CA ARG A 19 -9.48 39.29 -8.68
C ARG A 19 -10.41 39.29 -7.47
N GLU A 20 -11.44 38.44 -7.43
CA GLU A 20 -12.33 38.32 -6.27
C GLU A 20 -11.82 37.32 -5.21
N SER A 21 -10.72 36.61 -5.50
CA SER A 21 -9.96 35.80 -4.52
C SER A 21 -8.84 36.59 -3.81
N HIS A 22 -8.62 37.87 -4.17
CA HIS A 22 -7.53 38.70 -3.65
C HIS A 22 -7.89 39.65 -2.49
N THR A 23 -9.10 39.59 -1.93
CA THR A 23 -9.50 40.46 -0.80
C THR A 23 -10.01 39.73 0.44
N LYS A 24 -9.64 38.44 0.60
CA LYS A 24 -9.64 37.74 1.90
C LYS A 24 -8.34 36.96 2.15
N ALA A 25 -7.26 37.37 1.49
CA ALA A 25 -5.91 36.83 1.68
C ALA A 25 -5.06 37.77 2.55
N GLN A 26 -5.53 38.08 3.75
CA GLN A 26 -4.73 38.72 4.79
C GLN A 26 -5.04 38.01 6.11
N SER A 27 -4.46 36.81 6.29
CA SER A 27 -4.01 36.23 7.58
C SER A 27 -3.86 34.69 7.53
N ILE A 28 -3.09 34.11 6.61
CA ILE A 28 -2.58 32.73 6.77
C ILE A 28 -1.18 32.62 6.15
N GLN A 29 -0.13 32.80 6.96
CA GLN A 29 1.20 32.27 6.66
C GLN A 29 1.13 30.74 6.85
N ASN A 30 1.03 29.95 5.77
CA ASN A 30 1.17 28.50 5.86
C ASN A 30 2.09 27.98 4.75
N ASN A 31 3.11 27.22 5.17
CA ASN A 31 4.06 26.49 4.32
C ASN A 31 3.37 25.83 3.12
N ILE A 32 3.62 26.37 1.93
CA ILE A 32 3.06 25.86 0.69
C ILE A 32 3.90 24.65 0.26
N VAL A 33 3.35 23.45 0.41
CA VAL A 33 3.93 22.23 -0.15
C VAL A 33 3.88 22.33 -1.68
N SER A 34 4.98 21.99 -2.36
CA SER A 34 5.03 21.98 -3.82
C SER A 34 3.94 21.06 -4.39
N PRO A 35 3.29 21.41 -5.52
CA PRO A 35 2.37 20.50 -6.21
C PRO A 35 2.98 19.13 -6.52
N ARG A 36 4.31 19.03 -6.63
CA ARG A 36 5.03 17.76 -6.83
C ARG A 36 4.94 16.80 -5.63
N LEU A 37 4.57 17.29 -4.44
CA LEU A 37 4.36 16.48 -3.23
C LEU A 37 2.87 16.40 -2.84
N VAL A 38 1.97 16.68 -3.78
CA VAL A 38 0.53 16.52 -3.62
C VAL A 38 0.07 15.29 -4.39
N ASP A 39 -0.73 14.44 -3.75
CA ASP A 39 -1.28 13.25 -4.41
C ASP A 39 -2.65 13.49 -5.05
N THR A 40 -3.19 12.45 -5.68
CA THR A 40 -4.51 12.47 -6.35
C THR A 40 -5.70 12.74 -5.42
N PHE A 41 -5.49 12.73 -4.10
CA PHE A 41 -6.51 13.02 -3.08
C PHE A 41 -6.33 14.40 -2.45
N GLY A 42 -5.42 15.23 -2.98
CA GLY A 42 -5.15 16.58 -2.48
C GLY A 42 -4.34 16.62 -1.18
N ARG A 43 -3.71 15.50 -0.77
CA ARG A 43 -2.89 15.46 0.44
C ARG A 43 -1.50 16.01 0.13
N GLY A 44 -1.12 17.10 0.79
CA GLY A 44 0.25 17.63 0.75
C GLY A 44 1.18 16.85 1.69
N HIS A 45 2.33 16.44 1.18
CA HIS A 45 3.30 15.63 1.93
C HIS A 45 4.49 16.46 2.42
N ASN A 46 4.42 16.95 3.65
CA ASN A 46 5.49 17.74 4.27
C ASN A 46 6.30 17.00 5.35
N TYR A 47 6.07 15.69 5.52
CA TYR A 47 6.73 14.90 6.55
C TYR A 47 7.48 13.70 5.95
N LEU A 48 8.81 13.78 5.95
CA LEU A 48 9.72 12.72 5.52
C LEU A 48 10.25 11.89 6.70
N ARG A 49 10.25 10.57 6.56
CA ARG A 49 10.93 9.64 7.48
C ARG A 49 12.12 9.01 6.78
N ILE A 50 13.30 9.06 7.37
CA ILE A 50 14.52 8.48 6.80
C ILE A 50 15.02 7.38 7.72
N SER A 51 15.05 6.15 7.22
CA SER A 51 15.66 5.02 7.91
C SER A 51 17.17 5.07 7.70
N LEU A 52 17.94 5.31 8.76
CA LEU A 52 19.38 5.56 8.64
C LEU A 52 20.24 4.29 8.58
N THR A 53 19.73 3.17 9.08
CA THR A 53 20.48 1.91 9.17
C THR A 53 19.50 0.75 9.31
N GLU A 54 19.92 -0.46 8.97
CA GLU A 54 19.19 -1.71 9.26
C GLU A 54 19.61 -2.32 10.61
N ARG A 55 20.73 -1.86 11.18
CA ARG A 55 21.25 -2.39 12.44
C ARG A 55 20.39 -1.93 13.62
N CYS A 56 20.29 -2.77 14.63
CA CYS A 56 19.68 -2.44 15.91
C CYS A 56 20.50 -3.05 17.05
N ASN A 57 20.58 -2.37 18.19
CA ASN A 57 21.19 -2.88 19.42
C ASN A 57 20.20 -3.69 20.29
N LEU A 58 18.93 -3.76 19.92
CA LEU A 58 17.92 -4.64 20.51
C LEU A 58 17.49 -5.75 19.54
N ARG A 59 16.83 -6.79 20.07
CA ARG A 59 16.24 -7.89 19.30
C ARG A 59 14.79 -8.12 19.73
N CYS A 60 13.98 -7.05 19.65
CA CYS A 60 12.60 -7.09 20.16
C CYS A 60 11.80 -8.20 19.47
N GLN A 61 11.10 -9.04 20.24
CA GLN A 61 10.48 -10.27 19.71
C GLN A 61 9.48 -10.02 18.59
N TYR A 62 8.76 -8.89 18.61
CA TYR A 62 7.85 -8.51 17.55
C TYR A 62 8.55 -7.84 16.35
N CYS A 63 9.76 -7.31 16.52
CA CYS A 63 10.47 -6.52 15.50
C CYS A 63 11.53 -7.31 14.74
N MET A 64 12.35 -8.09 15.44
CA MET A 64 13.58 -8.66 14.90
C MET A 64 13.78 -10.10 15.44
N PRO A 65 14.19 -11.06 14.58
CA PRO A 65 14.57 -12.40 15.01
C PRO A 65 15.70 -12.36 16.07
N ALA A 66 15.88 -13.43 16.84
CA ALA A 66 16.88 -13.46 17.93
C ALA A 66 18.30 -13.29 17.39
N GLU A 67 18.55 -13.99 16.30
CA GLU A 67 19.75 -13.98 15.47
C GLU A 67 19.99 -12.65 14.73
N GLY A 68 18.99 -11.76 14.70
CA GLY A 68 19.03 -10.52 13.92
C GLY A 68 18.52 -10.68 12.49
N VAL A 69 18.85 -9.73 11.62
CA VAL A 69 18.54 -9.76 10.20
C VAL A 69 19.82 -9.82 9.37
N THR A 70 19.72 -10.40 8.17
CA THR A 70 20.79 -10.30 7.17
C THR A 70 20.98 -8.84 6.80
N LEU A 71 22.18 -8.31 7.02
CA LEU A 71 22.49 -6.91 6.74
C LEU A 71 22.93 -6.74 5.29
N SER A 72 22.41 -5.69 4.66
CA SER A 72 22.83 -5.28 3.33
C SER A 72 24.32 -4.87 3.33
N PRO A 73 25.06 -5.10 2.22
CA PRO A 73 26.41 -4.55 2.05
C PRO A 73 26.43 -3.03 2.26
N LYS A 74 27.54 -2.48 2.77
CA LYS A 74 27.66 -1.02 2.98
C LYS A 74 27.43 -0.22 1.70
N SER A 75 27.87 -0.75 0.56
CA SER A 75 27.64 -0.16 -0.76
C SER A 75 26.17 -0.11 -1.14
N HIS A 76 25.28 -0.87 -0.49
CA HIS A 76 23.83 -0.82 -0.74
C HIS A 76 23.11 0.09 0.26
N LEU A 77 23.81 0.86 1.08
CA LEU A 77 23.19 1.80 2.01
C LEU A 77 23.46 3.23 1.59
N LEU A 78 22.56 4.14 1.97
CA LEU A 78 22.76 5.57 1.77
C LEU A 78 23.94 6.09 2.61
N THR A 79 24.86 6.81 1.98
CA THR A 79 25.92 7.57 2.66
C THR A 79 25.34 8.78 3.39
N GLY A 80 26.14 9.42 4.26
CA GLY A 80 25.74 10.66 4.92
C GLY A 80 25.42 11.77 3.92
N ASP A 81 26.28 11.95 2.91
CA ASP A 81 26.11 12.95 1.86
C ASP A 81 24.85 12.69 1.02
N GLU A 82 24.56 11.43 0.69
CA GLU A 82 23.33 11.06 -0.03
C GLU A 82 22.07 11.39 0.79
N ILE A 83 22.12 11.22 2.11
CA ILE A 83 21.01 11.57 3.01
C ILE A 83 20.81 13.09 3.07
N VAL A 84 21.91 13.86 3.15
CA VAL A 84 21.84 15.33 3.14
C VAL A 84 21.30 15.82 1.80
N ASN A 85 21.74 15.25 0.67
CA ASN A 85 21.25 15.60 -0.66
C ASN A 85 19.74 15.33 -0.80
N LEU A 86 19.29 14.11 -0.48
CA LEU A 86 17.86 13.78 -0.51
C LEU A 86 17.05 14.69 0.42
N SER A 87 17.56 14.97 1.63
CA SER A 87 16.89 15.86 2.57
C SER A 87 16.74 17.27 2.00
N SER A 88 17.79 17.81 1.39
CA SER A 88 17.74 19.10 0.70
C SER A 88 16.69 19.12 -0.41
N LEU A 89 16.64 18.08 -1.23
CA LEU A 89 15.67 17.94 -2.32
C LEU A 89 14.21 17.96 -1.79
N PHE A 90 13.93 17.18 -0.76
CA PHE A 90 12.59 17.14 -0.16
C PHE A 90 12.22 18.45 0.54
N VAL A 91 13.17 19.12 1.21
CA VAL A 91 12.94 20.42 1.86
C VAL A 91 12.65 21.50 0.81
N LYS A 92 13.36 21.51 -0.33
CA LYS A 92 13.05 22.41 -1.47
C LYS A 92 11.62 22.22 -1.98
N LEU A 93 11.07 21.02 -1.88
CA LEU A 93 9.68 20.71 -2.27
C LEU A 93 8.64 21.02 -1.18
N GLY A 94 9.04 21.53 -0.02
CA GLY A 94 8.13 21.91 1.06
C GLY A 94 8.00 20.87 2.17
N VAL A 95 8.91 19.90 2.29
CA VAL A 95 9.04 19.10 3.51
C VAL A 95 9.57 19.99 4.64
N SER A 96 8.74 20.23 5.64
CA SER A 96 9.10 21.00 6.83
C SER A 96 9.49 20.13 8.03
N LYS A 97 9.32 18.80 7.92
CA LYS A 97 9.64 17.85 8.98
C LYS A 97 10.37 16.62 8.47
N ILE A 98 11.54 16.35 9.04
CA ILE A 98 12.31 15.13 8.82
C ILE A 98 12.39 14.35 10.13
N ARG A 99 12.10 13.05 10.07
CA ARG A 99 12.33 12.13 11.20
C ARG A 99 13.34 11.05 10.85
N PHE A 100 14.37 10.94 11.66
CA PHE A 100 15.33 9.85 11.62
C PHE A 100 14.83 8.65 12.40
N THR A 101 14.96 7.48 11.76
CA THR A 101 14.68 6.15 12.31
C THR A 101 15.80 5.20 11.87
N GLY A 102 15.60 3.89 11.99
CA GLY A 102 16.48 2.88 11.39
C GLY A 102 15.87 1.48 11.53
N GLY A 103 16.71 0.49 11.83
CA GLY A 103 16.64 -0.17 13.13
C GLY A 103 16.83 0.87 14.24
N GLU A 104 17.99 0.93 14.90
CA GLU A 104 18.27 1.96 15.92
C GLU A 104 19.17 3.07 15.35
N PRO A 105 18.71 4.33 15.22
CA PRO A 105 19.52 5.41 14.65
C PRO A 105 20.76 5.77 15.48
N LEU A 106 20.73 5.65 16.81
CA LEU A 106 21.83 6.10 17.68
C LEU A 106 23.13 5.30 17.56
N ILE A 107 23.11 4.16 16.86
CA ILE A 107 24.32 3.36 16.58
C ILE A 107 25.04 3.82 15.30
N ARG A 108 24.43 4.70 14.51
CA ARG A 108 25.03 5.25 13.30
C ARG A 108 26.08 6.30 13.69
N LYS A 109 27.33 6.10 13.23
CA LYS A 109 28.50 6.89 13.67
C LYS A 109 28.43 8.36 13.24
N ASP A 110 28.01 8.60 12.00
CA ASP A 110 27.91 9.90 11.33
C ASP A 110 26.57 10.62 11.58
N LEU A 111 25.73 10.15 12.53
CA LEU A 111 24.40 10.74 12.79
C LEU A 111 24.47 12.23 13.13
N ILE A 112 25.40 12.62 14.01
CA ILE A 112 25.56 13.99 14.48
C ILE A 112 25.94 14.93 13.31
N GLU A 113 26.85 14.48 12.44
CA GLU A 113 27.27 15.22 11.25
C GLU A 113 26.11 15.41 10.26
N ILE A 114 25.35 14.34 9.98
CA ILE A 114 24.16 14.40 9.13
C ILE A 114 23.15 15.42 9.68
N MET A 115 22.90 15.40 10.99
CA MET A 115 21.94 16.31 11.62
C MET A 115 22.39 17.76 11.55
N LYS A 116 23.68 18.04 11.79
CA LYS A 116 24.26 19.39 11.64
C LYS A 116 24.12 19.92 10.22
N SER A 117 24.36 19.08 9.21
CA SER A 117 24.19 19.48 7.80
C SER A 117 22.72 19.75 7.45
N ILE A 118 21.81 18.93 7.97
CA ILE A 118 20.37 19.05 7.68
C ILE A 118 19.71 20.20 8.44
N SER A 119 20.18 20.55 9.64
CA SER A 119 19.63 21.67 10.42
C SER A 119 19.91 23.03 9.78
N ALA A 120 20.89 23.14 8.88
CA ALA A 120 21.13 24.34 8.09
C ALA A 120 20.16 24.51 6.91
N LEU A 121 19.31 23.53 6.59
CA LEU A 121 18.40 23.60 5.45
C LEU A 121 17.25 24.59 5.71
N LYS A 122 17.17 25.64 4.90
CA LYS A 122 16.10 26.64 4.97
C LYS A 122 14.74 26.00 4.65
N GLY A 123 13.76 26.22 5.52
CA GLY A 123 12.40 25.67 5.39
C GLY A 123 12.16 24.38 6.18
N LEU A 124 13.21 23.77 6.75
CA LEU A 124 13.07 22.65 7.67
C LEU A 124 12.82 23.17 9.09
N GLU A 125 11.66 22.86 9.65
CA GLU A 125 11.23 23.34 10.98
C GLU A 125 11.49 22.29 12.06
N THR A 126 11.29 21.01 11.73
CA THR A 126 11.35 19.92 12.70
C THR A 126 12.34 18.85 12.27
N ILE A 127 13.37 18.65 13.10
CA ILE A 127 14.24 17.48 13.05
C ILE A 127 13.84 16.58 14.20
N ALA A 128 13.37 15.39 13.86
CA ALA A 128 12.85 14.43 14.82
C ALA A 128 13.65 13.14 14.85
N LEU A 129 13.64 12.47 15.99
CA LEU A 129 14.28 11.17 16.18
C LEU A 129 13.30 10.17 16.82
N THR A 130 13.31 8.93 16.33
CA THR A 130 12.70 7.79 17.05
C THR A 130 13.78 6.79 17.41
N THR A 131 13.91 6.50 18.70
CA THR A 131 14.95 5.63 19.28
C THR A 131 14.34 4.71 20.34
N ASN A 132 14.97 3.56 20.61
CA ASN A 132 14.67 2.75 21.78
C ASN A 132 15.19 3.36 23.10
N GLY A 133 15.98 4.44 23.03
CA GLY A 133 16.43 5.19 24.19
C GLY A 133 17.58 4.57 24.97
N LEU A 134 18.06 3.36 24.62
CA LEU A 134 19.04 2.62 25.43
C LEU A 134 20.36 3.39 25.65
N VAL A 135 20.83 4.10 24.63
CA VAL A 135 22.08 4.86 24.65
C VAL A 135 21.87 6.38 24.54
N LEU A 136 20.61 6.82 24.61
CA LEU A 136 20.25 8.22 24.35
C LEU A 136 20.86 9.16 25.40
N HIS A 137 20.87 8.78 26.67
CA HIS A 137 21.46 9.59 27.75
C HIS A 137 22.93 9.97 27.55
N HIS A 138 23.68 9.25 26.71
CA HIS A 138 25.07 9.61 26.36
C HIS A 138 25.17 10.63 25.22
N LYS A 139 24.13 10.76 24.38
CA LYS A 139 24.18 11.50 23.11
C LYS A 139 23.21 12.67 23.03
N ILE A 140 22.28 12.77 23.98
CA ILE A 140 21.15 13.70 23.89
C ILE A 140 21.57 15.18 23.84
N GLN A 141 22.64 15.56 24.55
CA GLN A 141 23.22 16.90 24.50
C GLN A 141 23.68 17.24 23.07
N GLU A 142 24.57 16.43 22.49
CA GLU A 142 25.08 16.61 21.13
C GLU A 142 23.95 16.61 20.08
N LEU A 143 22.93 15.76 20.27
CA LEU A 143 21.77 15.71 19.38
C LEU A 143 20.99 17.02 19.40
N LYS A 144 20.74 17.59 20.58
CA LYS A 144 20.04 18.86 20.73
C LYS A 144 20.84 20.01 20.11
N GLU A 145 22.15 20.06 20.37
CA GLU A 145 23.07 21.03 19.77
C GLU A 145 23.12 20.93 18.23
N SER A 146 22.88 19.73 17.69
CA SER A 146 22.84 19.47 16.25
C SER A 146 21.48 19.80 15.61
N GLY A 147 20.53 20.35 16.38
CA GLY A 147 19.22 20.79 15.91
C GLY A 147 18.06 19.84 16.18
N LEU A 148 18.24 18.77 16.96
CA LEU A 148 17.13 17.90 17.36
C LEU A 148 16.11 18.68 18.20
N ASN A 149 14.86 18.70 17.76
CA ASN A 149 13.79 19.41 18.49
C ASN A 149 12.52 18.56 18.73
N ALA A 150 12.46 17.32 18.21
CA ALA A 150 11.35 16.41 18.49
C ALA A 150 11.84 14.98 18.75
N LEU A 151 11.43 14.38 19.86
CA LEU A 151 11.92 13.07 20.28
C LEU A 151 10.77 12.10 20.56
N ASN A 152 10.94 10.88 20.04
CA ASN A 152 10.11 9.72 20.38
C ASN A 152 11.01 8.62 20.94
N ILE A 153 10.66 8.11 22.12
CA ILE A 153 11.29 6.95 22.73
C ILE A 153 10.31 5.78 22.65
N SER A 154 10.76 4.61 22.20
CA SER A 154 9.95 3.39 22.24
C SER A 154 10.18 2.64 23.55
N LEU A 155 9.11 2.41 24.32
CA LEU A 155 9.12 1.64 25.56
C LEU A 155 7.79 0.88 25.68
N ASP A 156 7.86 -0.45 25.66
CA ASP A 156 6.66 -1.30 25.60
C ASP A 156 6.25 -1.86 26.98
N THR A 157 6.97 -1.57 28.06
CA THR A 157 6.65 -2.03 29.42
C THR A 157 7.41 -1.21 30.46
N LEU A 158 6.80 -1.01 31.62
CA LEU A 158 7.39 -0.39 32.81
C LEU A 158 7.98 -1.43 33.78
N VAL A 159 7.84 -2.72 33.47
CA VAL A 159 8.38 -3.83 34.26
C VAL A 159 9.75 -4.25 33.71
N PRO A 160 10.85 -4.15 34.48
CA PRO A 160 12.21 -4.45 34.02
C PRO A 160 12.39 -5.85 33.42
N GLU A 161 11.75 -6.86 34.02
CA GLU A 161 11.83 -8.25 33.60
C GLU A 161 11.10 -8.46 32.26
N LYS A 162 9.90 -7.87 32.11
CA LYS A 162 9.19 -7.86 30.82
C LYS A 162 9.99 -7.11 29.76
N PHE A 163 10.69 -6.03 30.11
CA PHE A 163 11.56 -5.30 29.19
C PHE A 163 12.69 -6.21 28.67
N GLN A 164 13.39 -6.90 29.58
CA GLN A 164 14.45 -7.83 29.18
C GLN A 164 13.91 -8.98 28.33
N PHE A 165 12.74 -9.50 28.69
CA PHE A 165 12.08 -10.55 27.92
C PHE A 165 11.76 -10.09 26.49
N ILE A 166 11.09 -8.96 26.32
CA ILE A 166 10.65 -8.51 24.99
C ILE A 166 11.81 -8.03 24.13
N THR A 167 12.80 -7.35 24.70
CA THR A 167 13.93 -6.77 23.94
C THR A 167 15.13 -7.70 23.78
N ARG A 168 15.18 -8.77 24.58
CA ARG A 168 16.31 -9.71 24.76
C ARG A 168 17.60 -9.06 25.30
N LEU A 169 17.49 -7.89 25.92
CA LEU A 169 18.63 -7.20 26.53
C LEU A 169 18.21 -6.54 27.85
N ASN A 170 19.08 -6.61 28.85
CA ASN A 170 18.87 -5.82 30.06
C ASN A 170 19.28 -4.36 29.79
N GLY A 171 18.34 -3.43 29.95
CA GLY A 171 18.56 -2.03 29.61
C GLY A 171 17.52 -1.05 30.14
N TYR A 172 16.51 -1.52 30.88
CA TYR A 172 15.37 -0.72 31.33
C TYR A 172 15.79 0.57 32.06
N LYS A 173 16.73 0.45 33.02
CA LYS A 173 17.23 1.59 33.79
C LYS A 173 17.85 2.68 32.91
N ASN A 174 18.54 2.30 31.83
CA ASN A 174 19.16 3.25 30.91
C ASN A 174 18.12 3.97 30.05
N VAL A 175 17.04 3.29 29.67
CA VAL A 175 15.92 3.90 28.95
C VAL A 175 15.20 4.90 29.85
N MET A 176 14.91 4.54 31.10
CA MET A 176 14.30 5.45 32.08
C MET A 176 15.17 6.68 32.34
N LYS A 177 16.47 6.49 32.56
CA LYS A 177 17.44 7.60 32.67
C LYS A 177 17.40 8.52 31.44
N SER A 178 17.25 7.96 30.25
CA SER A 178 17.18 8.74 29.01
C SER A 178 15.86 9.51 28.87
N ILE A 179 14.75 8.96 29.37
CA ILE A 179 13.46 9.65 29.43
C ILE A 179 13.55 10.86 30.36
N ASP A 180 14.10 10.67 31.56
CA ASP A 180 14.22 11.74 32.55
C ASP A 180 15.14 12.86 32.05
N LEU A 181 16.32 12.50 31.52
CA LEU A 181 17.24 13.49 30.95
C LEU A 181 16.63 14.23 29.74
N ALA A 182 15.83 13.55 28.90
CA ALA A 182 15.14 14.21 27.80
C ALA A 182 14.11 15.25 28.29
N LEU A 183 13.38 14.95 29.37
CA LEU A 183 12.47 15.91 29.98
C LEU A 183 13.22 17.10 30.59
N GLU A 184 14.33 16.86 31.30
CA GLU A 184 15.19 17.90 31.86
C GLU A 184 15.77 18.81 30.77
N MET A 185 16.10 18.23 29.62
CA MET A 185 16.55 18.97 28.44
C MET A 185 15.44 19.72 27.71
N GLY A 186 14.20 19.70 28.19
CA GLY A 186 13.10 20.49 27.65
C GLY A 186 12.47 19.92 26.37
N PHE A 187 12.62 18.62 26.10
CA PHE A 187 11.83 17.97 25.05
C PHE A 187 10.37 17.88 25.50
N VAL A 188 9.53 18.82 25.06
CA VAL A 188 8.12 18.91 25.47
C VAL A 188 7.20 19.11 24.25
N PRO A 189 6.22 18.21 24.02
CA PRO A 189 6.03 16.95 24.71
C PRO A 189 7.08 15.90 24.27
N LEU A 190 7.67 15.19 25.24
CA LEU A 190 8.44 13.98 24.97
C LEU A 190 7.46 12.83 24.70
N LYS A 191 7.61 12.18 23.55
CA LYS A 191 6.68 11.11 23.13
C LYS A 191 7.21 9.75 23.52
N LEU A 192 6.39 8.98 24.23
CA LEU A 192 6.67 7.60 24.57
C LEU A 192 5.76 6.69 23.75
N ASN A 193 6.31 5.90 22.84
CA ASN A 193 5.53 4.99 22.01
C ASN A 193 5.54 3.59 22.66
N CYS A 194 4.37 3.02 22.89
CA CYS A 194 4.18 1.68 23.44
C CYS A 194 3.30 0.87 22.49
N VAL A 195 3.83 -0.23 21.94
CA VAL A 195 3.04 -1.19 21.15
C VAL A 195 2.32 -2.12 22.11
N VAL A 196 0.99 -2.08 22.10
CA VAL A 196 0.18 -2.86 23.03
C VAL A 196 -0.14 -4.23 22.41
N MET A 197 0.14 -5.29 23.16
CA MET A 197 0.00 -6.68 22.74
C MET A 197 -0.76 -7.46 23.80
N ASN A 198 -1.87 -8.07 23.39
CA ASN A 198 -2.70 -8.92 24.24
C ASN A 198 -1.90 -10.10 24.82
N GLY A 199 -2.09 -10.37 26.10
CA GLY A 199 -1.36 -11.34 26.90
C GLY A 199 0.07 -10.92 27.27
N PHE A 200 0.40 -9.63 27.23
CA PHE A 200 1.75 -9.15 27.52
C PHE A 200 1.81 -7.86 28.35
N ASN A 201 1.26 -6.76 27.83
CA ASN A 201 1.42 -5.42 28.42
C ASN A 201 0.13 -4.60 28.44
N GLU A 202 -1.02 -5.18 28.08
CA GLU A 202 -2.32 -4.51 28.19
C GLU A 202 -2.73 -4.24 29.65
N ASP A 203 -2.15 -4.98 30.59
CA ASP A 203 -2.29 -4.79 32.04
C ASP A 203 -1.59 -3.51 32.53
N GLU A 204 -0.61 -3.00 31.80
CA GLU A 204 0.20 -1.83 32.19
C GLU A 204 -0.34 -0.50 31.62
N LEU A 205 -1.47 -0.51 30.89
CA LEU A 205 -2.03 0.70 30.25
C LEU A 205 -2.23 1.85 31.25
N SER A 206 -2.84 1.55 32.40
CA SER A 206 -3.05 2.54 33.46
C SER A 206 -1.75 3.03 34.07
N ASP A 207 -0.76 2.15 34.27
CA ASP A 207 0.56 2.54 34.82
C ASP A 207 1.27 3.53 33.90
N PHE A 208 1.17 3.31 32.58
CA PHE A 208 1.65 4.24 31.57
C PHE A 208 0.90 5.58 31.60
N VAL A 209 -0.41 5.58 31.83
CA VAL A 209 -1.18 6.82 32.02
C VAL A 209 -0.74 7.53 33.29
N LYS A 210 -0.58 6.80 34.41
CA LYS A 210 -0.10 7.33 35.69
C LYS A 210 1.29 7.97 35.58
N LEU A 211 2.16 7.43 34.72
CA LEU A 211 3.48 8.03 34.44
C LEU A 211 3.38 9.48 33.94
N THR A 212 2.27 9.87 33.32
CA THR A 212 2.02 11.22 32.81
C THR A 212 1.52 12.20 33.86
N GLU A 213 1.22 11.74 35.08
CA GLU A 213 0.73 12.59 36.17
C GLU A 213 1.69 13.73 36.47
N ASN A 214 2.96 13.39 36.71
CA ASN A 214 3.99 14.36 37.13
C ASN A 214 4.97 14.73 36.02
N LYS A 215 4.93 14.02 34.87
CA LYS A 215 5.86 14.20 33.76
C LYS A 215 5.12 14.71 32.51
N ASN A 216 5.72 15.66 31.80
CA ASN A 216 5.14 16.18 30.55
C ASN A 216 5.42 15.23 29.37
N LEU A 217 4.84 14.04 29.49
CA LEU A 217 4.92 12.96 28.52
C LEU A 217 3.65 12.93 27.67
N ASP A 218 3.84 12.56 26.41
CA ASP A 218 2.76 12.18 25.48
C ASP A 218 2.90 10.68 25.21
N VAL A 219 2.23 9.86 26.01
CA VAL A 219 2.27 8.39 25.89
C VAL A 219 1.34 7.95 24.78
N ARG A 220 1.86 7.20 23.81
CA ARG A 220 1.15 6.80 22.60
C ARG A 220 1.06 5.29 22.54
N PHE A 221 -0.12 4.78 22.83
CA PHE A 221 -0.46 3.39 22.66
C PHE A 221 -0.69 3.09 21.18
N ILE A 222 0.00 2.09 20.65
CA ILE A 222 -0.02 1.73 19.24
C ILE A 222 -0.65 0.34 19.12
N GLU A 223 -1.67 0.23 18.28
CA GLU A 223 -2.22 -1.06 17.92
C GLU A 223 -1.13 -1.93 17.28
N TYR A 224 -0.93 -3.13 17.81
CA TYR A 224 -0.10 -4.14 17.15
C TYR A 224 -0.62 -4.34 15.72
N SER A 225 0.23 -4.15 14.72
CA SER A 225 -0.12 -4.19 13.29
C SER A 225 0.77 -5.15 12.50
N PRO A 226 0.32 -5.74 11.38
CA PRO A 226 1.12 -6.66 10.57
C PRO A 226 2.29 -5.91 9.92
N PHE A 227 3.49 -6.49 9.99
CA PHE A 227 4.62 -6.04 9.19
C PHE A 227 5.54 -7.19 8.82
N GLY A 228 6.31 -7.01 7.74
CA GLY A 228 7.22 -8.04 7.25
C GLY A 228 8.20 -8.49 8.34
N GLY A 229 8.10 -9.75 8.75
CA GLY A 229 8.98 -10.37 9.75
C GLY A 229 8.41 -10.52 11.17
N ASN A 230 7.24 -9.96 11.49
CA ASN A 230 6.72 -9.97 12.87
C ASN A 230 5.89 -11.19 13.28
N LYS A 231 5.78 -12.22 12.41
CA LYS A 231 4.90 -13.39 12.58
C LYS A 231 3.50 -12.98 13.08
N TRP A 232 2.89 -12.04 12.36
CA TRP A 232 1.59 -11.45 12.67
C TRP A 232 0.57 -12.46 13.23
N ASN A 233 -0.06 -12.09 14.33
CA ASN A 233 -1.10 -12.87 14.99
C ASN A 233 -2.21 -11.94 15.47
N ASP A 234 -3.40 -12.04 14.85
CA ASP A 234 -4.56 -11.20 15.17
C ASP A 234 -4.96 -11.30 16.66
N LYS A 235 -4.69 -12.44 17.32
CA LYS A 235 -5.01 -12.63 18.75
C LYS A 235 -4.18 -11.75 19.68
N LYS A 236 -3.06 -11.19 19.20
CA LYS A 236 -2.22 -10.26 19.95
C LYS A 236 -2.67 -8.81 19.83
N MET A 237 -3.60 -8.51 18.93
CA MET A 237 -4.09 -7.14 18.76
C MET A 237 -5.04 -6.78 19.89
N VAL A 238 -4.82 -5.61 20.51
CA VAL A 238 -5.80 -4.94 21.38
C VAL A 238 -6.29 -3.72 20.63
N SER A 239 -7.59 -3.58 20.47
CA SER A 239 -8.18 -2.45 19.74
C SER A 239 -8.11 -1.16 20.56
N TYR A 240 -8.15 -0.03 19.86
CA TYR A 240 -8.37 1.28 20.46
C TYR A 240 -9.52 1.31 21.48
N ALA A 241 -10.68 0.77 21.12
CA ALA A 241 -11.86 0.78 21.97
C ALA A 241 -11.65 -0.03 23.26
N GLU A 242 -10.97 -1.18 23.17
CA GLU A 242 -10.62 -2.00 24.33
C GLU A 242 -9.60 -1.30 25.22
N MET A 243 -8.52 -0.76 24.65
CA MET A 243 -7.51 -0.03 25.43
C MET A 243 -8.11 1.18 26.16
N LEU A 244 -8.96 1.96 25.47
CA LEU A 244 -9.65 3.10 26.07
C LEU A 244 -10.54 2.64 27.22
N LYS A 245 -11.32 1.57 27.03
CA LYS A 245 -12.20 1.03 28.07
C LYS A 245 -11.43 0.58 29.31
N LEU A 246 -10.27 -0.07 29.13
CA LEU A 246 -9.41 -0.49 30.23
C LEU A 246 -8.91 0.71 31.06
N ILE A 247 -8.46 1.78 30.38
CA ILE A 247 -8.00 3.01 31.05
C ILE A 247 -9.16 3.74 31.75
N GLN A 248 -10.35 3.77 31.14
CA GLN A 248 -11.53 4.42 31.69
C GLN A 248 -12.03 3.81 33.01
N VAL A 249 -11.71 2.53 33.29
CA VAL A 249 -12.06 1.90 34.57
C VAL A 249 -11.35 2.61 35.73
N GLU A 250 -10.09 2.99 35.56
CA GLU A 250 -9.30 3.67 36.59
C GLU A 250 -9.40 5.19 36.51
N TYR A 251 -9.57 5.74 35.30
CA TYR A 251 -9.64 7.18 35.04
C TYR A 251 -10.97 7.56 34.37
N PRO A 252 -12.13 7.46 35.07
CA PRO A 252 -13.44 7.72 34.47
C PRO A 252 -13.61 9.17 33.97
N GLU A 253 -12.89 10.12 34.56
CA GLU A 253 -12.90 11.55 34.23
C GLU A 253 -11.99 11.92 33.03
N LEU A 254 -11.42 10.95 32.31
CA LEU A 254 -10.54 11.25 31.19
C LEU A 254 -11.29 11.98 30.06
N GLU A 255 -10.60 12.93 29.42
CA GLU A 255 -11.18 13.81 28.40
C GLU A 255 -10.49 13.62 27.05
N ARG A 256 -11.27 13.61 25.97
CA ARG A 256 -10.75 13.60 24.59
C ARG A 256 -10.27 15.00 24.20
N LEU A 257 -9.03 15.09 23.72
CA LEU A 257 -8.49 16.34 23.16
C LEU A 257 -8.82 16.47 21.67
N THR A 258 -8.83 17.73 21.19
CA THR A 258 -9.04 18.05 19.78
C THR A 258 -7.81 17.67 18.94
N ASP A 259 -8.04 16.94 17.86
CA ASP A 259 -6.98 16.52 16.93
C ASP A 259 -6.48 17.71 16.10
N LYS A 260 -5.17 17.81 15.86
CA LYS A 260 -4.59 18.76 14.90
C LYS A 260 -4.60 18.19 13.49
N PRO A 261 -4.45 19.02 12.44
CA PRO A 261 -4.28 18.53 11.08
C PRO A 261 -3.18 17.47 10.99
N ASN A 262 -3.48 16.38 10.30
CA ASN A 262 -2.57 15.25 10.07
C ASN A 262 -2.11 14.50 11.34
N ASP A 263 -2.75 14.73 12.50
CA ASP A 263 -2.44 13.95 13.70
C ASP A 263 -2.77 12.47 13.49
N THR A 264 -1.85 11.63 13.93
CA THR A 264 -1.95 10.18 13.81
C THR A 264 -2.45 9.53 15.09
N SER A 265 -2.60 10.32 16.16
CA SER A 265 -2.94 9.84 17.49
C SER A 265 -4.18 10.58 17.98
N LYS A 266 -5.13 9.82 18.53
CA LYS A 266 -6.31 10.33 19.22
C LYS A 266 -5.91 10.63 20.66
N ALA A 267 -5.68 11.90 20.98
CA ALA A 267 -5.13 12.30 22.28
C ALA A 267 -6.21 12.46 23.35
N TYR A 268 -5.89 12.06 24.57
CA TYR A 268 -6.72 12.12 25.76
C TYR A 268 -5.90 12.66 26.93
N LYS A 269 -6.59 13.19 27.93
CA LYS A 269 -5.96 13.72 29.14
C LYS A 269 -6.77 13.36 30.37
N VAL A 270 -6.08 13.03 31.46
CA VAL A 270 -6.69 12.94 32.79
C VAL A 270 -6.61 14.33 33.44
N PRO A 271 -7.71 14.88 33.95
CA PRO A 271 -7.69 16.15 34.67
C PRO A 271 -6.65 16.16 35.80
N GLY A 272 -5.90 17.27 35.92
CA GLY A 272 -4.81 17.42 36.89
C GLY A 272 -3.46 16.82 36.46
N PHE A 273 -3.42 15.91 35.49
CA PHE A 273 -2.13 15.36 35.02
C PHE A 273 -1.36 16.38 34.17
N LYS A 274 -0.03 16.38 34.32
CA LYS A 274 0.87 17.27 33.56
C LYS A 274 0.93 16.89 32.09
N GLY A 275 1.03 15.60 31.81
CA GLY A 275 1.11 15.04 30.47
C GLY A 275 -0.25 14.66 29.88
N GLN A 276 -0.18 13.82 28.84
CA GLN A 276 -1.33 13.29 28.10
C GLN A 276 -1.00 11.90 27.56
N PHE A 277 -2.02 11.19 27.08
CA PHE A 277 -1.83 9.94 26.36
C PHE A 277 -2.66 9.93 25.08
N GLY A 278 -2.46 8.95 24.21
CA GLY A 278 -3.26 8.83 23.01
C GLY A 278 -3.07 7.52 22.29
N PHE A 279 -3.89 7.30 21.27
CA PHE A 279 -3.95 6.02 20.56
C PHE A 279 -3.61 6.18 19.09
N ILE A 280 -2.67 5.39 18.58
CA ILE A 280 -2.35 5.28 17.15
C ILE A 280 -3.12 4.10 16.58
N THR A 281 -4.27 4.40 15.99
CA THR A 281 -5.30 3.46 15.54
C THR A 281 -5.03 2.94 14.13
N SER A 282 -3.87 2.30 13.93
CA SER A 282 -3.37 1.92 12.60
C SER A 282 -4.28 0.90 11.88
N MET A 283 -5.03 0.09 12.64
CA MET A 283 -5.81 -1.04 12.13
C MET A 283 -7.31 -0.81 12.24
N THR A 284 -7.81 -0.30 13.37
CA THR A 284 -9.26 -0.21 13.61
C THR A 284 -9.89 1.06 13.04
N GLU A 285 -9.19 2.19 13.14
CA GLU A 285 -9.68 3.50 12.70
C GLU A 285 -8.53 4.30 12.05
N ASN A 286 -8.20 3.99 10.80
CA ASN A 286 -7.01 4.53 10.16
C ASN A 286 -7.07 6.06 9.91
N PHE A 287 -5.89 6.70 9.88
CA PHE A 287 -5.71 8.15 9.62
C PHE A 287 -5.26 8.44 8.18
N CYS A 288 -5.59 7.57 7.20
CA CYS A 288 -5.04 7.71 5.85
C CYS A 288 -5.53 8.97 5.12
N SER A 289 -6.74 9.44 5.40
CA SER A 289 -7.36 10.62 4.75
C SER A 289 -6.54 11.89 4.92
N SER A 290 -5.80 12.02 6.02
CA SER A 290 -4.93 13.17 6.32
C SER A 290 -3.44 12.80 6.32
N CYS A 291 -3.05 11.65 5.75
CA CYS A 291 -1.65 11.22 5.78
C CYS A 291 -0.74 12.11 4.90
N ASN A 292 0.23 12.77 5.52
CA ASN A 292 1.23 13.65 4.88
C ASN A 292 2.65 13.03 4.84
N ARG A 293 2.76 11.71 5.05
CA ARG A 293 4.05 11.04 5.33
C ARG A 293 4.63 10.34 4.11
N LEU A 294 5.94 10.50 3.92
CA LEU A 294 6.79 9.75 2.99
C LEU A 294 7.90 9.06 3.76
N ARG A 295 8.47 7.99 3.20
CA ARG A 295 9.56 7.24 3.84
C ARG A 295 10.67 6.94 2.83
N ILE A 296 11.91 7.17 3.25
CA ILE A 296 13.12 6.64 2.62
C ILE A 296 13.65 5.48 3.48
N THR A 297 13.87 4.33 2.87
CA THR A 297 14.50 3.16 3.50
C THR A 297 16.03 3.32 3.58
N ALA A 298 16.72 2.45 4.33
CA ALA A 298 18.17 2.59 4.54
C ALA A 298 18.99 2.38 3.27
N ASP A 299 18.46 1.61 2.33
CA ASP A 299 18.99 1.38 0.99
C ASP A 299 18.56 2.45 -0.02
N GLY A 300 17.77 3.45 0.40
CA GLY A 300 17.44 4.63 -0.39
C GLY A 300 16.26 4.49 -1.33
N ASN A 301 15.36 3.54 -1.05
CA ASN A 301 14.08 3.44 -1.72
C ASN A 301 13.03 4.38 -1.11
N LEU A 302 12.30 5.08 -1.97
CA LEU A 302 11.13 5.87 -1.61
C LEU A 302 9.90 4.98 -1.50
N LYS A 303 9.28 4.99 -0.31
CA LYS A 303 7.96 4.42 -0.04
C LYS A 303 6.96 5.52 0.29
N VAL A 304 5.90 5.59 -0.50
CA VAL A 304 4.80 6.55 -0.27
C VAL A 304 3.76 6.04 0.74
N CYS A 305 3.79 4.75 1.06
CA CYS A 305 2.97 4.13 2.09
C CYS A 305 3.79 3.07 2.86
N LEU A 306 3.59 2.99 4.18
CA LEU A 306 4.27 2.00 5.02
C LEU A 306 3.95 0.56 4.61
N PHE A 307 2.71 0.30 4.20
CA PHE A 307 2.20 -1.00 3.78
C PHE A 307 2.20 -1.19 2.25
N GLY A 308 2.72 -0.21 1.49
CA GLY A 308 2.85 -0.31 0.05
C GLY A 308 3.94 -1.29 -0.36
N LYS A 309 3.68 -2.07 -1.41
CA LYS A 309 4.68 -2.94 -2.07
C LYS A 309 5.56 -2.17 -3.06
N GLU A 310 5.05 -1.06 -3.59
CA GLU A 310 5.74 -0.25 -4.58
C GLU A 310 6.81 0.61 -3.92
N GLU A 311 8.02 0.57 -4.47
CA GLU A 311 9.18 1.32 -4.03
C GLU A 311 9.95 1.81 -5.25
N ILE A 312 10.61 2.98 -5.13
CA ILE A 312 11.46 3.53 -6.20
C ILE A 312 12.82 3.86 -5.61
N SER A 313 13.89 3.34 -6.22
CA SER A 313 15.26 3.57 -5.76
C SER A 313 15.76 4.96 -6.15
N LEU A 314 15.75 5.89 -5.19
CA LEU A 314 16.35 7.23 -5.38
C LEU A 314 17.87 7.18 -5.27
N ARG A 315 18.42 6.27 -4.46
CA ARG A 315 19.87 6.03 -4.37
C ARG A 315 20.45 5.67 -5.73
N ASP A 316 19.89 4.67 -6.40
CA ASP A 316 20.47 4.19 -7.67
C ASP A 316 20.37 5.26 -8.75
N ALA A 317 19.27 6.03 -8.77
CA ALA A 317 19.12 7.18 -9.64
C ALA A 317 20.21 8.23 -9.38
N MET A 318 20.42 8.65 -8.13
CA MET A 318 21.49 9.60 -7.78
C MET A 318 22.88 9.10 -8.21
N ARG A 319 23.18 7.82 -7.99
CA ARG A 319 24.48 7.22 -8.34
C ARG A 319 24.69 7.04 -9.84
N GLN A 320 23.61 7.00 -10.61
CA GLN A 320 23.66 7.06 -12.08
C GLN A 320 23.82 8.49 -12.60
N ASN A 321 23.97 9.49 -11.71
CA ASN A 321 24.10 10.90 -12.05
C ASN A 321 22.94 11.43 -12.91
N VAL A 322 21.72 10.95 -12.69
CA VAL A 322 20.54 11.57 -13.33
C VAL A 322 20.38 13.00 -12.84
N SER A 323 19.76 13.87 -13.66
CA SER A 323 19.54 15.26 -13.29
C SER A 323 18.58 15.39 -12.09
N GLU A 324 18.69 16.52 -11.37
CA GLU A 324 17.78 16.85 -10.26
C GLU A 324 16.31 16.81 -10.72
N ASP A 325 16.01 17.33 -11.92
CA ASP A 325 14.65 17.30 -12.49
C ASP A 325 14.09 15.88 -12.64
N VAL A 326 14.92 14.92 -13.07
CA VAL A 326 14.50 13.51 -13.19
C VAL A 326 14.20 12.92 -11.82
N LEU A 327 15.02 13.20 -10.79
CA LEU A 327 14.73 12.77 -9.41
C LEU A 327 13.42 13.36 -8.91
N LEU A 328 13.18 14.64 -9.18
CA LEU A 328 11.95 15.33 -8.81
C LEU A 328 10.72 14.72 -9.50
N ASP A 329 10.82 14.35 -10.77
CA ASP A 329 9.75 13.70 -11.52
C ASP A 329 9.46 12.28 -11.01
N MET A 330 10.51 11.52 -10.64
CA MET A 330 10.37 10.21 -10.01
C MET A 330 9.64 10.32 -8.66
N ILE A 331 10.02 11.28 -7.82
CA ILE A 331 9.36 11.55 -6.54
C ILE A 331 7.90 11.93 -6.78
N SER A 332 7.66 12.89 -7.70
CA SER A 332 6.31 13.36 -8.01
C SER A 332 5.41 12.25 -8.52
N THR A 333 5.92 11.39 -9.39
CA THR A 333 5.18 10.23 -9.92
C THR A 333 4.81 9.25 -8.81
N ALA A 334 5.74 8.94 -7.90
CA ALA A 334 5.48 8.07 -6.76
C ALA A 334 4.40 8.65 -5.85
N VAL A 335 4.51 9.94 -5.50
CA VAL A 335 3.56 10.61 -4.62
C VAL A 335 2.18 10.68 -5.25
N PHE A 336 2.10 11.00 -6.54
CA PHE A 336 0.84 11.03 -7.29
C PHE A 336 0.12 9.68 -7.29
N ALA A 337 0.88 8.58 -7.39
CA ALA A 337 0.36 7.21 -7.37
C ALA A 337 -0.04 6.71 -5.96
N LYS A 338 0.19 7.49 -4.91
CA LYS A 338 -0.14 7.10 -3.54
C LYS A 338 -1.64 6.83 -3.39
N LYS A 339 -1.97 5.61 -2.95
CA LYS A 339 -3.35 5.16 -2.74
C LYS A 339 -4.06 5.93 -1.61
N LYS A 340 -5.39 5.97 -1.66
CA LYS A 340 -6.25 6.64 -0.65
C LYS A 340 -6.00 6.11 0.76
N ARG A 341 -5.91 4.79 0.91
CA ARG A 341 -5.68 4.06 2.17
C ARG A 341 -4.69 2.92 1.97
N HIS A 342 -4.19 2.36 3.06
CA HIS A 342 -3.32 1.18 3.02
C HIS A 342 -4.11 -0.09 2.67
N ALA A 343 -3.43 -1.13 2.21
CA ALA A 343 -4.05 -2.42 1.87
C ALA A 343 -4.12 -3.30 3.13
N GLY A 344 -5.28 -3.92 3.42
CA GLY A 344 -5.49 -4.75 4.60
C GLY A 344 -6.50 -4.20 5.62
N ASP A 345 -7.26 -3.17 5.27
CA ASP A 345 -8.42 -2.73 6.06
C ASP A 345 -9.53 -3.80 5.96
N LYS A 346 -10.13 -4.21 7.09
CA LYS A 346 -11.19 -5.24 7.12
C LYS A 346 -12.43 -4.85 6.30
N GLN A 347 -12.53 -3.59 5.87
CA GLN A 347 -13.57 -3.05 4.99
C GLN A 347 -13.33 -3.22 3.48
N ASP A 348 -12.30 -3.93 3.03
CA ASP A 348 -12.14 -4.26 1.60
C ASP A 348 -13.12 -5.38 1.12
N LYS A 349 -14.26 -5.55 1.79
CA LYS A 349 -15.37 -6.44 1.38
C LYS A 349 -16.63 -5.75 0.84
N GLU A 350 -16.64 -4.43 0.65
CA GLU A 350 -17.70 -3.77 -0.11
C GLU A 350 -17.20 -3.24 -1.45
N MET A 351 -17.42 -4.05 -2.48
CA MET A 351 -17.49 -3.58 -3.85
C MET A 351 -18.77 -2.74 -3.96
N TYR A 352 -18.62 -1.41 -3.83
CA TYR A 352 -19.69 -0.49 -4.22
C TYR A 352 -19.96 -0.69 -5.72
N LEU A 353 -21.08 -1.35 -6.02
CA LEU A 353 -21.78 -1.20 -7.30
C LEU A 353 -22.07 0.29 -7.47
N ILE A 354 -21.24 0.98 -8.26
CA ILE A 354 -21.60 2.29 -8.77
C ILE A 354 -22.74 2.06 -9.75
N ALA A 355 -23.97 2.17 -9.25
CA ALA A 355 -25.14 2.39 -10.07
C ALA A 355 -24.94 3.69 -10.87
N PRO A 356 -25.24 3.73 -12.17
CA PRO A 356 -25.03 4.92 -12.97
C PRO A 356 -25.95 6.04 -12.51
N TYR A 357 -25.35 7.20 -12.28
CA TYR A 357 -26.05 8.46 -12.06
C TYR A 357 -26.97 8.74 -13.26
N LYS A 358 -28.29 8.86 -13.00
CA LYS A 358 -29.27 9.35 -13.97
C LYS A 358 -28.97 10.81 -14.30
N LEU A 359 -28.50 11.08 -15.51
CA LEU A 359 -28.61 12.38 -16.15
C LEU A 359 -29.89 12.38 -16.99
N ASN A 360 -30.87 13.17 -16.55
CA ASN A 360 -32.08 13.48 -17.30
C ASN A 360 -31.73 14.41 -18.47
N LEU A 361 -31.86 13.93 -19.70
CA LEU A 361 -32.11 14.76 -20.89
C LEU A 361 -33.27 14.12 -21.68
N TYR A 362 -34.20 14.99 -22.07
CA TYR A 362 -35.56 14.73 -22.59
C TYR A 362 -35.61 14.04 -24.00
N PRO A 363 -36.81 13.59 -24.44
CA PRO A 363 -37.00 12.41 -25.30
C PRO A 363 -37.10 12.71 -26.80
N VAL A 364 -36.80 11.70 -27.62
CA VAL A 364 -37.39 11.56 -28.96
C VAL A 364 -37.76 10.09 -29.20
N LEU A 365 -39.06 9.84 -29.08
CA LEU A 365 -39.95 8.97 -29.85
C LEU A 365 -39.40 7.80 -30.71
N ASN A 366 -39.98 6.64 -30.41
CA ASN A 366 -40.61 5.67 -31.33
C ASN A 366 -39.76 4.79 -32.25
N GLN A 367 -39.71 3.49 -31.90
CA GLN A 367 -40.48 2.38 -32.52
C GLN A 367 -39.64 1.10 -32.51
N ILE A 368 -40.14 0.06 -31.87
CA ILE A 368 -40.44 -1.25 -32.47
C ILE A 368 -40.92 -2.19 -31.34
N THR A 369 -42.19 -2.53 -31.45
CA THR A 369 -42.98 -3.50 -30.68
C THR A 369 -42.38 -4.91 -30.70
N LEU A 370 -42.09 -5.47 -29.52
CA LEU A 370 -42.00 -6.92 -29.33
C LEU A 370 -43.38 -7.46 -28.92
N ARG A 371 -43.97 -8.29 -29.79
CA ARG A 371 -45.20 -9.05 -29.53
C ARG A 371 -44.95 -10.05 -28.40
N THR A 372 -45.66 -9.86 -27.30
CA THR A 372 -45.92 -10.92 -26.32
C THR A 372 -47.11 -11.75 -26.77
N SER A 373 -46.90 -13.04 -27.00
CA SER A 373 -47.96 -14.04 -26.97
C SER A 373 -47.52 -15.16 -26.04
N PHE A 374 -48.07 -15.11 -24.82
CA PHE A 374 -48.05 -16.20 -23.86
C PHE A 374 -48.81 -17.40 -24.43
N SER A 375 -48.17 -18.57 -24.42
CA SER A 375 -48.88 -19.85 -24.45
C SER A 375 -48.49 -20.63 -23.21
N THR A 376 -49.50 -20.84 -22.38
CA THR A 376 -49.53 -21.63 -21.14
C THR A 376 -49.21 -23.11 -21.42
N LYS A 377 -48.10 -23.60 -20.88
CA LYS A 377 -47.97 -25.01 -20.47
C LYS A 377 -47.27 -25.05 -19.12
N ASN A 378 -47.95 -25.67 -18.15
CA ASN A 378 -47.45 -25.94 -16.81
C ASN A 378 -46.05 -26.57 -16.84
N PRO A 379 -45.16 -26.22 -15.89
CA PRO A 379 -43.85 -26.84 -15.82
C PRO A 379 -44.01 -28.31 -15.42
N PRO A 380 -43.21 -29.24 -15.99
CA PRO A 380 -43.16 -30.59 -15.47
C PRO A 380 -42.50 -30.54 -14.09
N THR A 381 -43.27 -30.94 -13.07
CA THR A 381 -42.78 -31.28 -11.75
C THR A 381 -41.76 -32.41 -11.85
N THR A 382 -40.47 -32.06 -11.84
CA THR A 382 -39.39 -32.95 -11.40
C THR A 382 -38.27 -32.08 -10.81
N ASN A 383 -38.22 -32.00 -9.49
CA ASN A 383 -37.05 -31.55 -8.76
C ASN A 383 -35.89 -32.51 -9.08
N LYS A 384 -35.00 -32.12 -9.99
CA LYS A 384 -33.60 -32.55 -9.94
C LYS A 384 -32.83 -31.37 -9.37
N GLU A 385 -32.50 -31.45 -8.09
CA GLU A 385 -31.51 -30.57 -7.47
C GLU A 385 -30.24 -30.57 -8.33
N GLN A 386 -29.93 -29.43 -8.96
CA GLN A 386 -28.62 -29.23 -9.56
C GLN A 386 -27.62 -29.06 -8.41
N ASN A 387 -27.04 -30.18 -7.96
CA ASN A 387 -25.90 -30.17 -7.05
C ASN A 387 -24.74 -29.43 -7.70
N LEU A 388 -24.52 -28.18 -7.31
CA LEU A 388 -23.36 -27.38 -7.69
C LEU A 388 -22.10 -28.02 -7.10
N ALA A 389 -21.10 -28.31 -7.94
CA ALA A 389 -19.95 -29.13 -7.58
C ALA A 389 -19.08 -28.53 -6.43
N HIS A 390 -19.16 -27.22 -6.20
CA HIS A 390 -18.30 -26.50 -5.24
C HIS A 390 -19.04 -25.95 -4.02
N THR A 391 -20.30 -26.33 -3.80
CA THR A 391 -21.08 -25.86 -2.64
C THR A 391 -21.71 -27.04 -1.91
N ASN A 392 -21.62 -27.05 -0.58
CA ASN A 392 -22.36 -28.03 0.22
C ASN A 392 -23.85 -27.65 0.31
N GLN A 393 -24.67 -28.50 0.92
CA GLN A 393 -26.11 -28.26 1.13
C GLN A 393 -26.42 -27.00 1.97
N LYS A 394 -25.41 -26.38 2.60
CA LYS A 394 -25.50 -25.11 3.35
C LYS A 394 -25.02 -23.89 2.55
N GLY A 395 -24.60 -24.06 1.29
CA GLY A 395 -24.08 -22.99 0.43
C GLY A 395 -22.61 -22.62 0.69
N GLU A 396 -21.88 -23.38 1.50
CA GLU A 396 -20.48 -23.12 1.81
C GLU A 396 -19.54 -23.72 0.75
N PHE A 397 -18.47 -23.00 0.43
CA PHE A 397 -17.50 -23.39 -0.60
C PHE A 397 -16.69 -24.62 -0.18
N LYS A 398 -16.71 -25.67 -1.00
CA LYS A 398 -15.93 -26.90 -0.79
C LYS A 398 -15.17 -27.30 -2.06
N MET A 399 -13.92 -27.73 -1.91
CA MET A 399 -13.16 -28.34 -3.00
C MET A 399 -13.78 -29.70 -3.37
N VAL A 400 -13.89 -29.96 -4.68
CA VAL A 400 -14.38 -31.24 -5.21
C VAL A 400 -13.36 -32.32 -4.87
N ASP A 401 -13.74 -33.34 -4.11
CA ASP A 401 -12.85 -34.48 -3.86
C ASP A 401 -12.65 -35.29 -5.15
N ILE A 402 -11.39 -35.50 -5.53
CA ILE A 402 -10.97 -36.25 -6.71
C ILE A 402 -10.27 -37.57 -6.36
N SER A 403 -10.18 -37.95 -5.08
CA SER A 403 -9.39 -39.09 -4.60
C SER A 403 -9.77 -40.40 -5.29
N LEU A 404 -11.07 -40.62 -5.52
CA LEU A 404 -11.64 -41.82 -6.14
C LEU A 404 -11.67 -41.80 -7.68
N LYS A 405 -11.21 -40.72 -8.32
CA LYS A 405 -11.16 -40.63 -9.78
C LYS A 405 -9.87 -41.27 -10.31
N SER A 406 -9.96 -41.94 -11.45
CA SER A 406 -8.80 -42.47 -12.18
C SER A 406 -8.11 -41.35 -12.97
N GLU A 407 -6.78 -41.42 -13.04
CA GLU A 407 -6.00 -40.55 -13.92
C GLU A 407 -6.27 -40.92 -15.38
N THR A 408 -6.53 -39.92 -16.23
CA THR A 408 -6.56 -40.12 -17.68
C THR A 408 -5.95 -38.90 -18.39
N THR A 409 -5.59 -39.04 -19.66
CA THR A 409 -5.08 -37.94 -20.46
C THR A 409 -6.19 -36.92 -20.72
N ARG A 410 -5.99 -35.70 -20.24
CA ARG A 410 -6.86 -34.53 -20.43
C ARG A 410 -6.23 -33.56 -21.38
N THR A 411 -7.01 -33.08 -22.34
CA THR A 411 -6.61 -31.98 -23.24
C THR A 411 -7.65 -30.88 -23.14
N ALA A 412 -7.21 -29.63 -23.08
CA ALA A 412 -8.07 -28.45 -23.16
C ALA A 412 -7.48 -27.40 -24.10
N GLU A 413 -8.34 -26.77 -24.88
CA GLU A 413 -7.97 -25.63 -25.73
C GLU A 413 -8.85 -24.43 -25.41
N ALA A 414 -8.26 -23.24 -25.38
CA ALA A 414 -8.94 -21.99 -25.12
C ALA A 414 -8.48 -20.90 -26.08
N GLU A 415 -9.33 -19.89 -26.29
CA GLU A 415 -9.05 -18.72 -27.12
C GLU A 415 -9.32 -17.43 -26.35
N ALA A 416 -8.55 -16.40 -26.63
CA ALA A 416 -8.87 -14.99 -26.31
C ALA A 416 -8.50 -14.11 -27.51
N ARG A 417 -9.16 -12.96 -27.65
CA ARG A 417 -8.88 -11.97 -28.71
C ARG A 417 -8.62 -10.60 -28.09
N VAL A 418 -7.59 -9.92 -28.56
CA VAL A 418 -7.22 -8.57 -28.08
C VAL A 418 -7.30 -7.58 -29.23
N CYS A 419 -8.37 -6.81 -29.28
CA CYS A 419 -8.53 -5.74 -30.26
C CYS A 419 -7.68 -4.54 -29.83
N LEU A 420 -6.70 -4.17 -30.65
CA LEU A 420 -5.70 -3.15 -30.32
C LEU A 420 -6.03 -1.76 -30.88
N GLY A 421 -6.87 -1.72 -31.93
CA GLY A 421 -7.00 -0.55 -32.79
C GLY A 421 -5.85 -0.43 -33.80
N PRO A 422 -6.05 0.29 -34.91
CA PRO A 422 -5.15 0.24 -36.08
C PRO A 422 -3.72 0.69 -35.76
N PHE A 423 -3.57 1.72 -34.93
CA PHE A 423 -2.25 2.27 -34.60
C PHE A 423 -1.40 1.31 -33.75
N ALA A 424 -1.96 0.78 -32.66
CA ALA A 424 -1.24 -0.17 -31.81
C ALA A 424 -1.01 -1.50 -32.53
N PHE A 425 -1.97 -1.95 -33.34
CA PHE A 425 -1.81 -3.15 -34.17
C PHE A 425 -0.63 -3.03 -35.13
N GLN A 426 -0.51 -1.90 -35.84
CA GLN A 426 0.61 -1.66 -36.75
C GLN A 426 1.96 -1.68 -36.02
N LEU A 427 2.04 -1.10 -34.82
CA LEU A 427 3.27 -1.13 -34.02
C LEU A 427 3.63 -2.55 -33.55
N VAL A 428 2.64 -3.37 -33.19
CA VAL A 428 2.86 -4.79 -32.85
C VAL A 428 3.33 -5.56 -34.08
N GLN A 429 2.67 -5.39 -35.23
CA GLN A 429 3.03 -6.05 -36.49
C GLN A 429 4.46 -5.73 -36.93
N GLN A 430 4.90 -4.49 -36.74
CA GLN A 430 6.25 -4.04 -37.07
C GLN A 430 7.28 -4.28 -35.96
N ASN A 431 6.86 -4.86 -34.83
CA ASN A 431 7.67 -5.05 -33.63
C ASN A 431 8.35 -3.75 -33.13
N LYS A 432 7.59 -2.64 -33.11
CA LYS A 432 8.07 -1.29 -32.74
C LYS A 432 7.54 -0.80 -31.39
N ILE A 433 6.95 -1.68 -30.59
CA ILE A 433 6.53 -1.34 -29.23
C ILE A 433 7.77 -1.15 -28.34
N LYS A 434 7.89 0.01 -27.68
CA LYS A 434 9.06 0.37 -26.85
C LYS A 434 9.36 -0.63 -25.73
N LYS A 435 8.34 -1.35 -25.26
CA LYS A 435 8.46 -2.35 -24.19
C LYS A 435 9.04 -3.70 -24.66
N GLY A 436 9.25 -3.88 -25.97
CA GLY A 436 9.79 -5.11 -26.56
C GLY A 436 8.78 -5.89 -27.39
N ASP A 437 9.13 -7.14 -27.72
CA ASP A 437 8.30 -8.03 -28.54
C ASP A 437 7.07 -8.51 -27.78
N VAL A 438 5.93 -7.93 -28.16
CA VAL A 438 4.64 -8.17 -27.51
C VAL A 438 4.20 -9.62 -27.60
N LEU A 439 4.38 -10.28 -28.75
CA LEU A 439 3.88 -11.64 -28.95
C LEU A 439 4.72 -12.65 -28.16
N THR A 440 6.05 -12.47 -28.17
CA THR A 440 6.97 -13.32 -27.41
C THR A 440 6.75 -13.20 -25.91
N VAL A 441 6.63 -11.96 -25.39
CA VAL A 441 6.39 -11.72 -23.96
C VAL A 441 5.02 -12.27 -23.53
N ALA A 442 3.97 -12.08 -24.34
CA ALA A 442 2.65 -12.61 -24.05
C ALA A 442 2.60 -14.15 -24.10
N ASN A 443 3.34 -14.79 -25.00
CA ASN A 443 3.48 -16.23 -25.05
C ASN A 443 4.07 -16.78 -23.74
N LEU A 444 5.21 -16.23 -23.32
CA LEU A 444 5.89 -16.64 -22.09
C LEU A 444 5.00 -16.44 -20.86
N ALA A 445 4.32 -15.30 -20.78
CA ALA A 445 3.39 -14.99 -19.69
C ALA A 445 2.25 -16.02 -19.62
N GLY A 446 1.67 -16.41 -20.76
CA GLY A 446 0.62 -17.43 -20.81
C GLY A 446 1.11 -18.83 -20.39
N VAL A 447 2.31 -19.24 -20.80
CA VAL A 447 2.91 -20.52 -20.36
C VAL A 447 3.13 -20.53 -18.84
N MET A 448 3.66 -19.43 -18.28
CA MET A 448 3.87 -19.30 -16.84
C MET A 448 2.54 -19.29 -16.08
N ALA A 449 1.51 -18.66 -16.63
CA ALA A 449 0.19 -18.57 -16.03
C ALA A 449 -0.48 -19.95 -15.92
N ALA A 450 -0.42 -20.78 -16.97
CA ALA A 450 -0.96 -22.14 -16.95
C ALA A 450 -0.39 -22.94 -15.77
N LYS A 451 0.92 -22.85 -15.53
CA LYS A 451 1.64 -23.55 -14.44
C LYS A 451 1.28 -23.06 -13.04
N ARG A 452 0.62 -21.91 -12.91
CA ARG A 452 0.26 -21.28 -11.63
C ARG A 452 -1.25 -21.15 -11.45
N THR A 453 -2.05 -21.88 -12.22
CA THR A 453 -3.51 -21.78 -12.21
C THR A 453 -4.11 -21.99 -10.83
N SER A 454 -3.63 -22.99 -10.07
CA SER A 454 -4.09 -23.27 -8.70
C SER A 454 -3.67 -22.22 -7.67
N ASP A 455 -2.63 -21.42 -7.93
CA ASP A 455 -2.27 -20.25 -7.10
C ASP A 455 -3.26 -19.10 -7.32
N LEU A 456 -3.86 -19.02 -8.51
CA LEU A 456 -4.63 -17.87 -8.99
C LEU A 456 -6.14 -18.07 -8.89
N ILE A 457 -6.62 -19.30 -9.09
CA ILE A 457 -8.05 -19.63 -9.10
C ILE A 457 -8.36 -20.49 -7.87
N PRO A 458 -9.14 -19.97 -6.90
CA PRO A 458 -9.53 -20.72 -5.71
C PRO A 458 -10.20 -22.05 -6.07
N LEU A 459 -9.93 -23.08 -5.26
CA LEU A 459 -10.51 -24.42 -5.39
C LEU A 459 -10.17 -25.17 -6.69
N CYS A 460 -9.29 -24.63 -7.54
CA CYS A 460 -8.65 -25.41 -8.59
C CYS A 460 -7.64 -26.37 -8.00
N HIS A 461 -7.60 -27.59 -8.52
CA HIS A 461 -6.60 -28.56 -8.12
C HIS A 461 -5.27 -28.21 -8.77
N ASN A 462 -4.17 -28.54 -8.10
CA ASN A 462 -2.86 -28.51 -8.72
C ASN A 462 -2.70 -29.76 -9.60
N ILE A 463 -2.65 -29.60 -10.93
CA ILE A 463 -2.56 -30.71 -11.88
C ILE A 463 -1.16 -30.85 -12.50
N LYS A 464 -0.81 -32.08 -12.87
CA LYS A 464 0.45 -32.39 -13.57
C LYS A 464 0.40 -32.04 -15.05
N ILE A 465 0.78 -30.81 -15.37
CA ILE A 465 0.89 -30.34 -16.76
C ILE A 465 2.01 -31.08 -17.49
N ASN A 466 1.67 -31.83 -18.55
CA ASN A 466 2.63 -32.49 -19.43
C ASN A 466 3.05 -31.58 -20.60
N HIS A 467 2.12 -30.77 -21.12
CA HIS A 467 2.39 -29.87 -22.23
C HIS A 467 1.51 -28.63 -22.15
N VAL A 468 2.11 -27.46 -22.40
CA VAL A 468 1.40 -26.18 -22.62
C VAL A 468 2.01 -25.55 -23.85
N SER A 469 1.19 -25.14 -24.79
CA SER A 469 1.58 -24.32 -25.93
C SER A 469 0.61 -23.18 -26.13
N LEU A 470 1.13 -22.04 -26.58
CA LEU A 470 0.35 -20.89 -27.00
C LEU A 470 0.72 -20.53 -28.44
N GLN A 471 -0.30 -20.20 -29.23
CA GLN A 471 -0.17 -19.65 -30.57
C GLN A 471 -0.81 -18.27 -30.57
N LEU A 472 -0.03 -17.25 -30.94
CA LEU A 472 -0.51 -15.87 -31.08
C LEU A 472 -0.41 -15.48 -32.54
N THR A 473 -1.54 -15.10 -33.14
CA THR A 473 -1.63 -14.69 -34.54
C THR A 473 -2.25 -13.30 -34.64
N LEU A 474 -1.80 -12.52 -35.63
CA LEU A 474 -2.36 -11.21 -35.93
C LEU A 474 -3.48 -11.33 -36.95
N ASP A 475 -4.63 -10.72 -36.67
CA ASP A 475 -5.72 -10.56 -37.61
C ASP A 475 -5.80 -9.09 -38.06
N CYS A 476 -5.40 -8.86 -39.30
CA CYS A 476 -5.37 -7.53 -39.91
C CYS A 476 -6.77 -6.97 -40.19
N GLY A 477 -7.80 -7.82 -40.33
CA GLY A 477 -9.15 -7.37 -40.64
C GLY A 477 -9.77 -6.62 -39.45
N GLU A 478 -9.61 -7.18 -38.25
CA GLU A 478 -10.19 -6.66 -37.01
C GLU A 478 -9.15 -5.93 -36.12
N ASN A 479 -7.91 -5.79 -36.59
CA ASN A 479 -6.78 -5.20 -35.85
C ASN A 479 -6.59 -5.85 -34.47
N GLU A 480 -6.57 -7.18 -34.43
CA GLU A 480 -6.55 -7.94 -33.18
C GLU A 480 -5.42 -8.98 -33.11
N VAL A 481 -5.06 -9.32 -31.87
CA VAL A 481 -4.21 -10.48 -31.56
C VAL A 481 -5.12 -11.63 -31.13
N ILE A 482 -5.13 -12.71 -31.90
CA ILE A 482 -5.82 -13.96 -31.55
C ILE A 482 -4.83 -14.84 -30.79
N ILE A 483 -5.23 -15.29 -29.60
CA ILE A 483 -4.41 -16.09 -28.70
C ILE A 483 -5.11 -17.42 -28.49
N LYS A 484 -4.46 -18.52 -28.88
CA LYS A 484 -4.94 -19.88 -28.65
C LYS A 484 -3.97 -20.62 -27.74
N SER A 485 -4.48 -21.30 -26.72
CA SER A 485 -3.67 -22.17 -25.86
C SER A 485 -4.12 -23.62 -25.96
N CYS A 486 -3.19 -24.56 -25.89
CA CYS A 486 -3.46 -25.98 -25.71
C CYS A 486 -2.72 -26.48 -24.46
N VAL A 487 -3.46 -27.13 -23.55
CA VAL A 487 -2.90 -27.74 -22.34
C VAL A 487 -3.21 -29.24 -22.32
N LYS A 488 -2.19 -30.05 -22.08
CA LYS A 488 -2.31 -31.51 -21.89
C LYS A 488 -1.78 -31.92 -20.52
N SER A 489 -2.52 -32.79 -19.85
CA SER A 489 -2.24 -33.27 -18.49
C SER A 489 -2.65 -34.73 -18.37
N VAL A 490 -1.93 -35.52 -17.58
CA VAL A 490 -2.36 -36.86 -17.11
C VAL A 490 -2.71 -36.70 -15.64
N ASP A 491 -4.00 -36.55 -15.36
CA ASP A 491 -4.48 -36.24 -14.01
C ASP A 491 -5.93 -36.73 -13.81
N LYS A 492 -6.42 -36.62 -12.57
CA LYS A 492 -7.75 -37.02 -12.11
C LYS A 492 -8.84 -35.96 -12.37
N THR A 493 -8.43 -34.76 -12.81
CA THR A 493 -9.33 -33.64 -13.16
C THR A 493 -8.90 -32.98 -14.46
N GLY A 494 -9.79 -32.19 -15.06
CA GLY A 494 -9.57 -31.54 -16.35
C GLY A 494 -8.57 -30.38 -16.30
N ALA A 495 -8.13 -29.94 -17.48
CA ALA A 495 -7.13 -28.89 -17.69
C ALA A 495 -7.71 -27.58 -18.27
N GLU A 496 -9.04 -27.42 -18.19
CA GLU A 496 -9.77 -26.29 -18.76
C GLU A 496 -9.33 -24.95 -18.16
N MET A 497 -9.13 -24.93 -16.84
CA MET A 497 -8.76 -23.72 -16.13
C MET A 497 -7.35 -23.28 -16.46
N GLU A 498 -6.43 -24.22 -16.70
CA GLU A 498 -5.07 -23.94 -17.12
C GLU A 498 -5.04 -23.31 -18.51
N ALA A 499 -5.84 -23.83 -19.45
CA ALA A 499 -5.98 -23.25 -20.79
C ALA A 499 -6.60 -21.84 -20.73
N LEU A 500 -7.70 -21.66 -19.98
CA LEU A 500 -8.37 -20.35 -19.84
C LEU A 500 -7.49 -19.32 -19.14
N THR A 501 -6.74 -19.74 -18.12
CA THR A 501 -5.80 -18.86 -17.39
C THR A 501 -4.64 -18.45 -18.30
N ALA A 502 -4.13 -19.37 -19.12
CA ALA A 502 -3.06 -19.08 -20.08
C ALA A 502 -3.46 -17.97 -21.06
N VAL A 503 -4.61 -18.11 -21.75
CA VAL A 503 -5.06 -17.09 -22.71
C VAL A 503 -5.43 -15.77 -22.04
N SER A 504 -5.97 -15.80 -20.81
CA SER A 504 -6.34 -14.60 -20.07
C SER A 504 -5.13 -13.75 -19.69
N ILE A 505 -4.07 -14.38 -19.18
CA ILE A 505 -2.84 -13.66 -18.80
C ILE A 505 -2.05 -13.22 -20.04
N ALA A 506 -2.01 -14.04 -21.09
CA ALA A 506 -1.42 -13.62 -22.36
C ALA A 506 -2.15 -12.38 -22.93
N ALA A 507 -3.49 -12.36 -22.89
CA ALA A 507 -4.28 -11.21 -23.33
C ALA A 507 -4.03 -9.94 -22.50
N LEU A 508 -3.96 -10.07 -21.17
CA LEU A 508 -3.60 -8.95 -20.29
C LEU A 508 -2.17 -8.45 -20.53
N THR A 509 -1.25 -9.34 -20.90
CA THR A 509 0.12 -8.98 -21.23
C THR A 509 0.17 -8.16 -22.53
N VAL A 510 -0.56 -8.59 -23.57
CA VAL A 510 -0.73 -7.80 -24.81
C VAL A 510 -1.33 -6.42 -24.48
N TYR A 511 -2.34 -6.36 -23.62
CA TYR A 511 -2.92 -5.09 -23.18
C TYR A 511 -1.88 -4.20 -22.50
N ASP A 512 -1.15 -4.72 -21.50
CA ASP A 512 -0.17 -3.92 -20.76
C ASP A 512 0.95 -3.39 -21.67
N MET A 513 1.41 -4.22 -22.60
CA MET A 513 2.42 -3.86 -23.59
C MET A 513 1.97 -2.70 -24.48
N CYS A 514 0.67 -2.63 -24.81
CA CYS A 514 0.15 -1.69 -25.81
C CYS A 514 -0.62 -0.49 -25.22
N LYS A 515 -1.03 -0.48 -23.94
CA LYS A 515 -1.88 0.59 -23.34
C LYS A 515 -1.27 2.01 -23.31
N ALA A 516 0.03 2.11 -23.58
CA ALA A 516 0.73 3.38 -23.70
C ALA A 516 0.49 4.05 -25.07
N VAL A 517 0.21 3.25 -26.10
CA VAL A 517 0.04 3.71 -27.50
C VAL A 517 -1.41 3.65 -27.99
N SER A 518 -2.29 2.92 -27.30
CA SER A 518 -3.74 2.90 -27.55
C SER A 518 -4.51 2.84 -26.23
N LYS A 519 -5.63 3.57 -26.16
CA LYS A 519 -6.52 3.60 -24.98
C LYS A 519 -7.78 2.76 -25.15
N ASP A 520 -8.08 2.33 -26.37
CA ASP A 520 -9.32 1.64 -26.74
C ASP A 520 -9.15 0.12 -26.86
N ILE A 521 -8.09 -0.42 -26.23
CA ILE A 521 -7.80 -1.85 -26.27
C ILE A 521 -8.92 -2.61 -25.55
N THR A 522 -9.43 -3.68 -26.16
CA THR A 522 -10.42 -4.55 -25.53
C THR A 522 -10.01 -6.02 -25.62
N ILE A 523 -10.19 -6.74 -24.52
CA ILE A 523 -10.04 -8.21 -24.47
C ILE A 523 -11.43 -8.80 -24.63
N ARG A 524 -11.60 -9.69 -25.62
CA ARG A 524 -12.87 -10.31 -25.97
C ARG A 524 -12.72 -11.82 -26.05
N TYR A 525 -13.86 -12.50 -25.99
CA TYR A 525 -14.00 -13.91 -26.33
C TYR A 525 -13.04 -14.87 -25.60
N VAL A 526 -12.75 -14.63 -24.31
CA VAL A 526 -12.09 -15.64 -23.47
C VAL A 526 -13.03 -16.84 -23.35
N LYS A 527 -12.74 -17.92 -24.06
CA LYS A 527 -13.64 -19.08 -24.15
C LYS A 527 -12.86 -20.38 -24.28
N LEU A 528 -13.46 -21.46 -23.79
CA LEU A 528 -12.99 -22.82 -24.03
C LEU A 528 -13.43 -23.25 -25.43
N LEU A 529 -12.50 -23.79 -26.23
CA LEU A 529 -12.76 -24.33 -27.56
C LEU A 529 -12.96 -25.84 -27.53
N LEU A 530 -12.16 -26.54 -26.73
CA LEU A 530 -12.11 -27.99 -26.67
C LEU A 530 -11.82 -28.43 -25.24
N LYS A 531 -12.45 -29.51 -24.79
CA LYS A 531 -11.92 -30.36 -23.73
C LYS A 531 -12.19 -31.84 -24.02
N THR A 532 -11.21 -32.69 -23.76
CA THR A 532 -11.31 -34.13 -23.98
C THR A 532 -10.70 -34.95 -22.84
N GLY A 533 -11.13 -36.20 -22.75
CA GLY A 533 -10.61 -37.21 -21.81
C GLY A 533 -11.30 -37.21 -20.45
N GLY A 534 -12.32 -36.36 -20.25
CA GLY A 534 -13.13 -36.27 -19.05
C GLY A 534 -14.31 -37.26 -19.03
N LYS A 535 -15.25 -37.04 -18.09
CA LYS A 535 -16.56 -37.71 -18.13
C LYS A 535 -17.43 -37.19 -19.28
N SER A 536 -17.21 -35.93 -19.68
CA SER A 536 -17.85 -35.30 -20.82
C SER A 536 -16.82 -34.48 -21.60
N ASP A 537 -16.77 -34.75 -22.89
CA ASP A 537 -16.00 -33.98 -23.85
C ASP A 537 -16.85 -32.80 -24.34
N PHE A 538 -16.18 -31.72 -24.73
CA PHE A 538 -16.83 -30.53 -25.28
C PHE A 538 -16.03 -30.00 -26.45
N ILE A 539 -16.73 -29.67 -27.53
CA ILE A 539 -16.19 -29.01 -28.71
C ILE A 539 -17.11 -27.84 -28.99
N SER A 540 -16.57 -26.62 -29.00
CA SER A 540 -17.32 -25.42 -29.36
C SER A 540 -17.78 -25.51 -30.81
N SER A 541 -19.08 -25.32 -31.05
CA SER A 541 -19.72 -25.47 -32.38
C SER A 541 -19.43 -24.35 -33.37
N ASN A 542 -18.66 -23.33 -32.98
CA ASN A 542 -18.19 -22.26 -33.87
C ASN A 542 -16.68 -22.40 -34.08
N LYS A 543 -16.30 -23.02 -35.21
CA LYS A 543 -14.96 -22.93 -35.80
C LYS A 543 -14.82 -21.67 -36.63
#